data_AF-L1JDV1-F1
#
_entry.id   AF-L1JDV1-F1
#
_cell.length_a   1.000
_cell.length_b   1.000
_cell.length_c   1.000
_cell.angle_alpha   90.00
_cell.angle_beta   90.00
_cell.angle_gamma   90.00
#
_symmetry.space_group_name_H-M   'P 1'
#
loop_
_entity.id
_entity.type
_entity.pdbx_description
1 polymer ?
#
loop_
_entity_poly.entity_id
_entity_poly.type
_entity_poly.pdbx_seq_one_letter_code
_entity_poly.pdbx_strand_id
1 'polypeptide(L)'
;MKEEVATSLYVNYDPEISTNPIYRRVQDAPGFAHTLERHKVVKPYIERFIRSQLRTKKRIELELAVRYRIYQKDWLKRNHLPKVKKQSKELHAIMYPAEQEEEEMPQRKTRSRDTVRSEAEFQELLGAMEQEQKRQKGLAIIPPMLVTPEERQAYVFKSTNLMSVDSFSEEYNRAFINTWTDEEKQIFLEKLADFAGRPDREGLKKNFYKLSHYLPNKTTRDCIKYYYLQKTSKSFKDAYKKL
;
A
#
# COMPACT_ATOMS: atom_id res chain seq x y z
N MET A 1 -19.72 -52.82 6.49
CA MET A 1 -21.01 -52.23 6.94
C MET A 1 -20.74 -51.51 8.25
N LYS A 2 -20.98 -50.24 8.48
CA LYS A 2 -21.40 -49.09 7.67
C LYS A 2 -20.78 -47.90 8.43
N GLU A 3 -20.14 -47.01 7.69
CA GLU A 3 -19.94 -45.63 8.11
C GLU A 3 -21.31 -45.00 8.34
N GLU A 4 -21.44 -44.08 9.30
CA GLU A 4 -22.46 -43.03 9.42
C GLU A 4 -22.83 -42.78 10.89
N VAL A 5 -22.06 -41.96 11.59
CA VAL A 5 -22.62 -41.02 12.59
C VAL A 5 -21.72 -39.77 12.65
N ALA A 6 -21.45 -39.15 11.51
CA ALA A 6 -20.75 -37.86 11.40
C ALA A 6 -21.71 -36.76 10.88
N THR A 7 -22.93 -36.74 11.42
CA THR A 7 -23.99 -35.83 10.95
C THR A 7 -24.92 -35.46 12.12
N SER A 8 -24.38 -34.76 13.12
CA SER A 8 -25.17 -34.15 14.21
C SER A 8 -24.78 -32.70 14.48
N LEU A 9 -24.33 -31.98 13.45
CA LEU A 9 -24.05 -30.53 13.51
C LEU A 9 -24.86 -29.71 12.49
N TYR A 10 -25.97 -30.26 11.97
CA TYR A 10 -26.95 -29.47 11.25
C TYR A 10 -28.03 -29.02 12.22
N VAL A 11 -27.86 -27.81 12.75
CA VAL A 11 -28.94 -27.03 13.35
C VAL A 11 -29.96 -26.82 12.24
N ASN A 12 -31.12 -27.47 12.37
CA ASN A 12 -32.27 -27.25 11.49
C ASN A 12 -32.60 -25.75 11.49
N TYR A 13 -32.32 -25.08 10.38
CA TYR A 13 -32.79 -23.72 10.13
C TYR A 13 -34.24 -23.83 9.66
N ASP A 14 -35.18 -23.67 10.60
CA ASP A 14 -36.58 -23.47 10.26
C ASP A 14 -36.73 -22.08 9.60
N PRO A 15 -37.25 -22.01 8.35
CA PRO A 15 -37.36 -20.77 7.59
C PRO A 15 -38.43 -19.79 8.14
N GLU A 16 -39.23 -20.20 9.13
CA GLU A 16 -40.23 -19.33 9.79
C GLU A 16 -39.67 -18.51 10.98
N ILE A 17 -38.42 -18.74 11.41
CA ILE A 17 -37.81 -18.03 12.55
C ILE A 17 -37.33 -16.60 12.16
N SER A 18 -37.34 -16.25 10.88
CA SER A 18 -36.59 -15.09 10.35
C SER A 18 -37.28 -13.71 10.44
N THR A 19 -38.22 -13.49 11.37
CA THR A 19 -38.78 -12.14 11.60
C THR A 19 -38.73 -11.68 13.06
N ASN A 20 -38.45 -12.56 14.01
CA ASN A 20 -38.30 -12.19 15.42
C ASN A 20 -36.83 -12.21 15.84
N PRO A 21 -36.34 -11.14 16.48
CA PRO A 21 -34.96 -11.11 16.96
C PRO A 21 -34.76 -12.20 18.03
N ILE A 22 -33.67 -12.96 17.87
CA ILE A 22 -33.26 -14.07 18.76
C ILE A 22 -33.21 -13.64 20.23
N TYR A 23 -32.90 -12.36 20.51
CA TYR A 23 -32.95 -11.75 21.83
C TYR A 23 -33.81 -10.50 21.80
N ARG A 24 -34.67 -10.31 22.80
CA ARG A 24 -35.58 -9.15 22.89
C ARG A 24 -34.84 -7.89 23.38
N ARG A 25 -33.82 -8.07 24.22
CA ARG A 25 -32.90 -7.03 24.70
C ARG A 25 -31.46 -7.55 24.61
N VAL A 26 -30.50 -6.64 24.48
CA VAL A 26 -29.06 -6.99 24.46
C VAL A 26 -28.62 -7.73 25.73
N GLN A 27 -29.32 -7.47 26.85
CA GLN A 27 -29.07 -8.11 28.14
C GLN A 27 -29.47 -9.59 28.18
N ASP A 28 -30.39 -10.00 27.30
CA ASP A 28 -30.90 -11.37 27.23
C ASP A 28 -29.90 -12.31 26.54
N ALA A 29 -28.83 -11.75 25.95
CA ALA A 29 -27.79 -12.52 25.29
C ALA A 29 -27.00 -13.36 26.31
N PRO A 30 -26.75 -14.65 26.02
CA PRO A 30 -25.97 -15.52 26.89
C PRO A 30 -24.55 -14.95 27.03
N GLY A 31 -24.09 -14.79 28.27
CA GLY A 31 -22.76 -14.22 28.57
C GLY A 31 -22.70 -12.69 28.65
N PHE A 32 -23.83 -11.97 28.51
CA PHE A 32 -23.88 -10.52 28.69
C PHE A 32 -23.39 -10.07 30.08
N ALA A 33 -23.83 -10.74 31.14
CA ALA A 33 -23.43 -10.45 32.52
C ALA A 33 -21.91 -10.58 32.71
N HIS A 34 -21.32 -11.67 32.23
CA HIS A 34 -19.88 -11.91 32.27
C HIS A 34 -19.08 -10.86 31.48
N THR A 35 -19.60 -10.45 30.32
CA THR A 35 -18.99 -9.41 29.49
C THR A 35 -19.05 -8.05 30.18
N LEU A 36 -20.16 -7.74 30.86
CA LEU A 36 -20.32 -6.50 31.62
C LEU A 36 -19.36 -6.43 32.82
N GLU A 37 -19.17 -7.55 33.53
CA GLU A 37 -18.21 -7.66 34.63
C GLU A 37 -16.78 -7.51 34.16
N ARG A 38 -16.39 -8.22 33.08
CA ARG A 38 -15.09 -8.03 32.43
C ARG A 38 -14.88 -6.59 31.99
N HIS A 39 -15.90 -5.96 31.40
CA HIS A 39 -15.83 -4.56 30.98
C HIS A 39 -15.60 -3.63 32.18
N LYS A 40 -16.23 -3.84 33.33
CA LYS A 40 -15.97 -3.04 34.55
C LYS A 40 -14.50 -3.09 34.97
N VAL A 41 -13.88 -4.27 34.88
CA VAL A 41 -12.46 -4.45 35.23
C VAL A 41 -11.54 -3.83 34.17
N VAL A 42 -11.83 -4.05 32.88
CA VAL A 42 -10.95 -3.64 31.77
C VAL A 42 -11.07 -2.16 31.41
N LYS A 43 -12.28 -1.57 31.54
CA LYS A 43 -12.56 -0.16 31.22
C LYS A 43 -11.54 0.84 31.78
N PRO A 44 -11.18 0.84 33.08
CA PRO A 44 -10.23 1.81 33.63
C PRO A 44 -8.80 1.65 33.08
N TYR A 45 -8.42 0.48 32.57
CA TYR A 45 -7.12 0.28 31.91
C TYR A 45 -7.12 0.86 30.50
N ILE A 46 -8.17 0.56 29.72
CA ILE A 46 -8.35 1.12 28.38
C ILE A 46 -8.46 2.64 28.45
N GLU A 47 -9.24 3.17 29.39
CA GLU A 47 -9.40 4.61 29.56
C GLU A 47 -8.07 5.29 29.91
N ARG A 48 -7.29 4.71 30.83
CA ARG A 48 -5.94 5.21 31.15
C ARG A 48 -5.01 5.15 29.95
N PHE A 49 -5.04 4.05 29.18
CA PHE A 49 -4.25 3.89 27.97
C PHE A 49 -4.60 4.95 26.93
N ILE A 50 -5.88 5.11 26.59
CA ILE A 50 -6.37 6.13 25.63
C ILE A 50 -5.98 7.53 26.10
N ARG A 51 -6.24 7.88 27.37
CA ARG A 51 -5.84 9.19 27.93
C ARG A 51 -4.32 9.41 27.87
N SER A 52 -3.53 8.36 28.09
CA SER A 52 -2.07 8.44 27.94
C SER A 52 -1.68 8.71 26.49
N GLN A 53 -2.24 7.97 25.54
CA GLN A 53 -1.99 8.16 24.10
C GLN A 53 -2.37 9.57 23.64
N LEU A 54 -3.54 10.07 24.03
CA LEU A 54 -4.00 11.42 23.70
C LEU A 54 -3.07 12.49 24.28
N ARG A 55 -2.56 12.32 25.50
CA ARG A 55 -1.59 13.25 26.10
C ARG A 55 -0.26 13.25 25.35
N THR A 56 0.24 12.06 25.00
CA THR A 56 1.48 11.91 24.22
C THR A 56 1.33 12.57 22.85
N LYS A 57 0.23 12.31 22.15
CA LYS A 57 -0.10 12.95 20.87
C LYS A 57 -0.14 14.46 21.02
N LYS A 58 -0.92 15.00 21.97
CA LYS A 58 -0.99 16.45 22.22
C LYS A 58 0.38 17.07 22.50
N ARG A 59 1.26 16.39 23.26
CA ARG A 59 2.63 16.86 23.51
C ARG A 59 3.44 16.97 22.23
N ILE A 60 3.38 15.93 21.38
CA ILE A 60 4.06 15.90 20.09
C ILE A 60 3.50 17.01 19.18
N GLU A 61 2.19 17.17 19.10
CA GLU A 61 1.54 18.22 18.30
C GLU A 61 2.00 19.62 18.74
N LEU A 62 2.07 19.88 20.05
CA LEU A 62 2.60 21.14 20.60
C LEU A 62 4.06 21.37 20.21
N GLU A 63 4.90 20.34 20.33
CA GLU A 63 6.31 20.42 19.95
C GLU A 63 6.47 20.71 18.44
N LEU A 64 5.73 20.02 17.58
CA LEU A 64 5.75 20.26 16.14
C LEU A 64 5.25 21.67 15.81
N ALA A 65 4.20 22.16 16.47
CA ALA A 65 3.70 23.52 16.27
C ALA A 65 4.76 24.58 16.63
N VAL A 66 5.51 24.37 17.72
CA VAL A 66 6.62 25.26 18.10
C VAL A 66 7.74 25.22 17.06
N ARG A 67 8.19 24.03 16.65
CA ARG A 67 9.24 23.87 15.63
C ARG A 67 8.83 24.49 14.29
N TYR A 68 7.58 24.27 13.86
CA TYR A 68 7.03 24.87 12.65
C TYR A 68 7.09 26.40 12.70
N ARG A 69 6.67 27.02 13.81
CA ARG A 69 6.74 28.49 13.98
C ARG A 69 8.18 29.02 13.87
N ILE A 70 9.16 28.28 14.36
CA ILE A 70 10.58 28.63 14.23
C ILE A 70 11.00 28.58 12.76
N TYR A 71 10.78 27.44 12.09
CA TYR A 71 11.15 27.27 10.69
C TYR A 71 10.43 28.24 9.75
N GLN A 72 9.16 28.55 10.01
CA GLN A 72 8.40 29.53 9.25
C GLN A 72 9.03 30.92 9.37
N LYS A 73 9.42 31.35 10.58
CA LYS A 73 10.12 32.63 10.79
C LYS A 73 11.44 32.67 10.04
N ASP A 74 12.22 31.59 10.09
CA ASP A 74 13.52 31.52 9.41
C ASP A 74 13.38 31.50 7.89
N TRP A 75 12.38 30.79 7.37
CA TRP A 75 12.05 30.79 5.94
C TRP A 75 11.61 32.17 5.46
N LEU A 76 10.74 32.87 6.21
CA LEU A 76 10.29 34.22 5.89
C LEU A 76 11.45 35.24 5.87
N LYS A 77 12.40 35.11 6.82
CA LYS A 77 13.61 35.93 6.85
C LYS A 77 14.49 35.71 5.62
N ARG A 78 14.69 34.45 5.23
CA ARG A 78 15.52 34.07 4.07
C ARG A 78 14.90 34.49 2.73
N ASN A 79 13.57 34.47 2.63
CA ASN A 79 12.87 34.70 1.37
C ASN A 79 12.31 36.12 1.20
N HIS A 80 12.75 37.12 2.00
CA HIS A 80 12.36 38.55 1.91
C HIS A 80 10.98 38.82 1.30
N LEU A 81 9.95 38.07 1.70
CA LEU A 81 8.62 38.26 1.13
C LEU A 81 8.12 39.60 1.70
N PRO A 82 7.68 40.54 0.84
CA PRO A 82 7.16 41.82 1.30
C PRO A 82 6.07 41.54 2.31
N LYS A 83 6.05 42.24 3.46
CA LYS A 83 5.11 42.03 4.57
C LYS A 83 3.67 41.89 4.05
N VAL A 84 3.20 40.67 3.80
CA VAL A 84 1.86 40.42 3.28
C VAL A 84 0.89 40.46 4.46
N LYS A 85 0.60 41.68 4.95
CA LYS A 85 -0.45 41.91 5.95
C LYS A 85 -1.84 41.41 5.47
N LYS A 86 -2.01 41.17 4.16
CA LYS A 86 -3.23 40.58 3.56
C LYS A 86 -3.34 39.06 3.77
N GLN A 87 -2.24 38.30 3.61
CA GLN A 87 -2.28 36.83 3.71
C GLN A 87 -2.48 36.33 5.14
N SER A 88 -2.05 37.09 6.16
CA SER A 88 -2.30 36.66 7.55
C SER A 88 -3.77 36.73 7.92
N LYS A 89 -4.54 37.68 7.36
CA LYS A 89 -6.00 37.74 7.55
C LYS A 89 -6.70 36.60 6.82
N GLU A 90 -6.28 36.29 5.59
CA GLU A 90 -6.81 35.15 4.82
C GLU A 90 -6.51 33.80 5.49
N LEU A 91 -5.29 33.61 5.99
CA LEU A 91 -4.93 32.39 6.73
C LEU A 91 -5.67 32.28 8.07
N HIS A 92 -5.94 33.39 8.76
CA HIS A 92 -6.75 33.38 9.98
C HIS A 92 -8.22 33.03 9.69
N ALA A 93 -8.77 33.55 8.59
CA ALA A 93 -10.13 33.25 8.11
C ALA A 93 -10.31 31.77 7.72
N ILE A 94 -9.29 31.14 7.12
CA ILE A 94 -9.29 29.70 6.81
C ILE A 94 -9.20 28.85 8.08
N MET A 95 -8.47 29.32 9.10
CA MET A 95 -8.20 28.57 10.32
C MET A 95 -9.32 28.67 11.37
N TYR A 96 -10.14 29.74 11.32
CA TYR A 96 -11.31 29.95 12.19
C TYR A 96 -12.52 30.49 11.39
N PRO A 97 -13.23 29.63 10.63
CA PRO A 97 -14.31 30.07 9.73
C PRO A 97 -15.55 30.61 10.46
N ALA A 98 -15.81 30.14 11.68
CA ALA A 98 -17.02 30.45 12.45
C ALA A 98 -17.08 31.89 12.99
N GLU A 99 -15.97 32.62 13.02
CA GLU A 99 -15.91 34.00 13.53
C GLU A 99 -16.29 35.06 12.47
N GLN A 100 -16.53 34.67 11.20
CA GLN A 100 -16.78 35.60 10.09
C GLN A 100 -18.24 35.72 9.65
N GLU A 101 -19.18 35.01 10.30
CA GLU A 101 -20.60 35.01 9.90
C GLU A 101 -21.39 36.26 10.32
N GLU A 102 -20.82 37.23 11.04
CA GLU A 102 -21.57 38.40 11.56
C GLU A 102 -21.55 39.68 10.70
N GLU A 103 -20.81 39.75 9.58
CA GLU A 103 -20.92 40.92 8.67
C GLU A 103 -21.77 40.62 7.43
N GLU A 104 -23.09 40.76 7.59
CA GLU A 104 -24.08 40.76 6.51
C GLU A 104 -23.80 41.90 5.50
N MET A 105 -23.43 41.54 4.27
CA MET A 105 -23.50 42.47 3.12
C MET A 105 -24.87 42.34 2.43
N PRO A 106 -25.53 43.46 2.08
CA PRO A 106 -26.90 43.42 1.56
C PRO A 106 -26.90 42.91 0.12
N GLN A 107 -27.39 41.68 -0.07
CA GLN A 107 -27.60 41.11 -1.39
C GLN A 107 -28.77 41.81 -2.10
N ARG A 108 -28.46 42.63 -3.12
CA ARG A 108 -29.47 43.05 -4.10
C ARG A 108 -29.90 41.84 -4.92
N LYS A 109 -31.11 41.37 -4.64
CA LYS A 109 -31.76 40.26 -5.36
C LYS A 109 -32.16 40.70 -6.77
N THR A 110 -31.34 40.41 -7.77
CA THR A 110 -31.78 40.38 -9.17
C THR A 110 -32.28 38.98 -9.50
N ARG A 111 -33.59 38.80 -9.39
CA ARG A 111 -34.30 37.61 -9.86
C ARG A 111 -34.39 37.65 -11.39
N SER A 112 -33.51 36.95 -12.09
CA SER A 112 -33.81 36.41 -13.43
C SER A 112 -32.94 35.19 -13.68
N ARG A 113 -33.56 34.01 -13.69
CA ARG A 113 -32.92 32.72 -13.92
C ARG A 113 -32.73 32.48 -15.43
N ASP A 114 -31.56 31.97 -15.78
CA ASP A 114 -31.21 31.25 -17.02
C ASP A 114 -31.07 32.00 -18.35
N THR A 115 -30.85 33.31 -18.38
CA THR A 115 -30.34 33.94 -19.62
C THR A 115 -29.39 35.08 -19.33
N VAL A 116 -28.15 34.97 -19.81
CA VAL A 116 -27.16 36.05 -19.78
C VAL A 116 -27.51 37.04 -20.89
N ARG A 117 -27.90 38.26 -20.54
CA ARG A 117 -28.37 39.27 -21.50
C ARG A 117 -27.29 40.30 -21.86
N SER A 118 -26.19 40.37 -21.11
CA SER A 118 -25.08 41.27 -21.41
C SER A 118 -23.71 40.67 -21.03
N GLU A 119 -22.65 41.16 -21.67
CA GLU A 119 -21.26 40.80 -21.34
C GLU A 119 -20.90 41.08 -19.88
N ALA A 120 -21.49 42.13 -19.28
CA ALA A 120 -21.30 42.46 -17.88
C ALA A 120 -21.92 41.41 -16.93
N GLU A 121 -23.11 40.91 -17.25
CA GLU A 121 -23.75 39.81 -16.49
C GLU A 121 -22.95 38.51 -16.62
N PHE A 122 -22.35 38.25 -17.78
CA PHE A 122 -21.48 37.08 -17.99
C PHE A 122 -20.25 37.13 -17.08
N GLN A 123 -19.59 38.29 -17.00
CA GLN A 123 -18.41 38.50 -16.15
C GLN A 123 -18.74 38.40 -14.67
N GLU A 124 -19.90 38.90 -14.24
CA GLU A 124 -20.38 38.78 -12.86
C GLU A 124 -20.61 37.31 -12.47
N LEU A 125 -21.26 36.53 -13.34
CA LEU A 125 -21.50 35.10 -13.14
C LEU A 125 -20.18 34.30 -13.08
N LEU A 126 -19.21 34.65 -13.94
CA LEU A 126 -17.88 34.04 -13.94
C LEU A 126 -17.14 34.32 -12.62
N GLY A 127 -17.20 35.56 -12.13
CA GLY A 127 -16.61 35.96 -10.86
C GLY A 127 -17.24 35.23 -9.67
N ALA A 128 -18.57 35.10 -9.65
CA ALA A 128 -19.28 34.33 -8.62
C ALA A 128 -18.88 32.85 -8.64
N MET A 129 -18.79 32.23 -9.82
CA MET A 129 -18.37 30.85 -9.98
C MET A 129 -16.91 30.63 -9.53
N GLU A 130 -16.01 31.57 -9.83
CA GLU A 130 -14.62 31.52 -9.39
C GLU A 130 -14.50 31.63 -7.86
N GLN A 131 -15.31 32.50 -7.23
CA GLN A 131 -15.40 32.61 -5.78
C GLN A 131 -15.94 31.32 -5.15
N GLU A 132 -16.99 30.72 -5.73
CA GLU A 132 -17.54 29.45 -5.27
C GLU A 132 -16.51 28.32 -5.37
N GLN A 133 -15.76 28.24 -6.48
CA GLN A 133 -14.67 27.25 -6.63
C GLN A 133 -13.54 27.45 -5.62
N LYS A 134 -13.16 28.71 -5.33
CA LYS A 134 -12.17 29.01 -4.27
C LYS A 134 -12.68 28.61 -2.90
N ARG A 135 -13.97 28.87 -2.63
CA ARG A 135 -14.64 28.45 -1.40
C ARG A 135 -14.61 26.92 -1.28
N GLN A 136 -15.06 26.20 -2.31
CA GLN A 136 -15.07 24.72 -2.39
C GLN A 136 -13.68 24.11 -2.15
N LYS A 137 -12.61 24.72 -2.68
CA LYS A 137 -11.23 24.30 -2.42
C LYS A 137 -10.78 24.52 -0.97
N GLY A 138 -11.37 25.50 -0.26
CA GLY A 138 -11.15 25.74 1.17
C GLY A 138 -11.95 24.83 2.12
N LEU A 139 -12.99 24.13 1.64
CA LEU A 139 -13.75 23.14 2.44
C LEU A 139 -13.00 21.82 2.63
N ALA A 140 -11.93 21.57 1.87
CA ALA A 140 -11.12 20.38 2.06
C ALA A 140 -10.36 20.49 3.41
N ILE A 141 -10.88 19.81 4.44
CA ILE A 141 -10.20 19.66 5.71
C ILE A 141 -8.95 18.83 5.46
N ILE A 142 -7.80 19.49 5.34
CA ILE A 142 -6.50 18.82 5.33
C ILE A 142 -6.36 18.15 6.70
N PRO A 143 -6.30 16.81 6.77
CA PRO A 143 -6.07 16.14 8.04
C PRO A 143 -4.74 16.63 8.64
N PRO A 144 -4.65 16.83 9.96
CA PRO A 144 -3.40 17.25 10.57
C PRO A 144 -2.30 16.26 10.20
N MET A 145 -1.29 16.71 9.44
CA MET A 145 -0.16 15.91 8.94
C MET A 145 0.84 15.51 10.05
N LEU A 146 0.35 15.31 11.26
CA LEU A 146 1.13 15.01 12.46
C LEU A 146 1.17 13.48 12.65
N VAL A 147 1.52 12.76 11.57
CA VAL A 147 1.82 11.33 11.67
C VAL A 147 3.16 11.23 12.39
N THR A 148 3.17 10.64 13.59
CA THR A 148 4.41 10.44 14.35
C THR A 148 5.37 9.57 13.55
N PRO A 149 6.69 9.64 13.78
CA PRO A 149 7.64 8.74 13.10
C PRO A 149 7.28 7.25 13.25
N GLU A 150 6.71 6.87 14.40
CA GLU A 150 6.24 5.52 14.71
C GLU A 150 5.00 5.13 13.90
N GLU A 151 4.00 6.01 13.84
CA GLU A 151 2.80 5.80 13.00
C GLU A 151 3.19 5.73 11.51
N ARG A 152 4.15 6.57 11.08
CA ARG A 152 4.65 6.55 9.71
C ARG A 152 5.26 5.20 9.38
N GLN A 153 6.02 4.61 10.29
CA GLN A 153 6.58 3.26 10.12
C GLN A 153 5.51 2.16 10.12
N ALA A 154 4.40 2.34 10.83
CA ALA A 154 3.27 1.42 10.81
C ALA A 154 2.52 1.42 9.47
N TYR A 155 2.48 2.56 8.78
CA TYR A 155 1.92 2.68 7.42
C TYR A 155 2.91 2.32 6.30
N VAL A 156 4.18 2.04 6.61
CA VAL A 156 5.11 1.51 5.61
C VAL A 156 4.72 0.07 5.31
N PHE A 157 4.34 -0.19 4.05
CA PHE A 157 4.11 -1.53 3.54
C PHE A 157 5.38 -2.38 3.70
N LYS A 158 5.36 -3.31 4.65
CA LYS A 158 6.41 -4.32 4.83
C LYS A 158 6.00 -5.58 4.07
N SER A 159 6.54 -5.76 2.87
CA SER A 159 6.35 -7.02 2.14
C SER A 159 7.11 -8.14 2.83
N THR A 160 6.39 -9.11 3.39
CA THR A 160 6.97 -10.37 3.90
C THR A 160 7.27 -11.36 2.77
N ASN A 161 6.72 -11.14 1.58
CA ASN A 161 6.69 -12.13 0.49
C ASN A 161 7.93 -12.07 -0.43
N LEU A 162 8.86 -11.13 -0.20
CA LEU A 162 10.07 -10.92 -1.02
C LEU A 162 11.36 -10.90 -0.19
N MET A 163 11.28 -11.20 1.12
CA MET A 163 12.43 -11.20 2.01
C MET A 163 13.00 -12.62 2.08
N SER A 164 13.91 -12.96 1.16
CA SER A 164 14.78 -14.13 1.36
C SER A 164 15.73 -13.82 2.52
N VAL A 165 15.69 -14.64 3.57
CA VAL A 165 16.47 -14.41 4.81
C VAL A 165 17.98 -14.40 4.52
N ASP A 166 18.44 -15.23 3.58
CA ASP A 166 19.80 -15.18 3.05
C ASP A 166 19.86 -15.86 1.66
N SER A 167 19.73 -15.06 0.60
CA SER A 167 19.77 -15.57 -0.78
C SER A 167 21.08 -16.27 -1.13
N PHE A 168 22.18 -15.94 -0.44
CA PHE A 168 23.48 -16.54 -0.70
C PHE A 168 23.53 -17.98 -0.20
N SER A 169 23.04 -18.24 1.02
CA SER A 169 22.94 -19.59 1.57
C SER A 169 22.05 -20.50 0.73
N GLU A 170 20.92 -19.99 0.24
CA GLU A 170 19.98 -20.75 -0.59
C GLU A 170 20.62 -21.20 -1.92
N GLU A 171 21.32 -20.29 -2.61
CA GLU A 171 21.99 -20.62 -3.86
C GLU A 171 23.22 -21.52 -3.65
N TYR A 172 23.92 -21.38 -2.52
CA TYR A 172 25.03 -22.26 -2.14
C TYR A 172 24.55 -23.70 -1.89
N ASN A 173 23.50 -23.87 -1.08
CA ASN A 173 22.90 -25.18 -0.82
C ASN A 173 22.37 -25.82 -2.10
N ARG A 174 21.76 -25.02 -2.98
CA ARG A 174 21.30 -25.48 -4.30
C ARG A 174 22.45 -25.94 -5.20
N ALA A 175 23.59 -25.25 -5.17
CA ALA A 175 24.78 -25.65 -5.93
C ALA A 175 25.40 -26.95 -5.39
N PHE A 176 25.34 -27.17 -4.08
CA PHE A 176 25.82 -28.40 -3.45
C PHE A 176 24.95 -29.62 -3.80
N ILE A 177 23.62 -29.46 -3.77
CA ILE A 177 22.67 -30.53 -4.11
C ILE A 177 22.67 -30.80 -5.62
N ASN A 178 22.81 -29.76 -6.45
CA ASN A 178 22.71 -29.87 -7.90
C ASN A 178 24.08 -29.97 -8.60
N THR A 179 24.81 -31.04 -8.28
CA THR A 179 26.08 -31.36 -8.93
C THR A 179 25.86 -31.96 -10.32
N TRP A 180 26.82 -31.74 -11.22
CA TRP A 180 26.79 -32.28 -12.59
C TRP A 180 27.64 -33.53 -12.69
N THR A 181 27.01 -34.65 -12.99
CA THR A 181 27.68 -35.92 -13.30
C THR A 181 28.27 -35.89 -14.70
N ASP A 182 29.26 -36.75 -14.99
CA ASP A 182 29.90 -36.76 -16.31
C ASP A 182 28.96 -37.26 -17.41
N GLU A 183 28.04 -38.18 -17.09
CA GLU A 183 26.96 -38.62 -17.98
C GLU A 183 26.02 -37.46 -18.35
N GLU A 184 25.56 -36.69 -17.36
CA GLU A 184 24.71 -35.51 -17.61
C GLU A 184 25.42 -34.44 -18.46
N LYS A 185 26.73 -34.25 -18.26
CA LYS A 185 27.53 -33.30 -19.05
C LYS A 185 27.64 -33.75 -20.51
N GLN A 186 27.80 -35.05 -20.74
CA GLN A 186 27.87 -35.61 -22.09
C GLN A 186 26.52 -35.48 -22.81
N ILE A 187 25.42 -35.87 -22.17
CA ILE A 187 24.05 -35.69 -22.71
C ILE A 187 23.79 -34.20 -23.01
N PHE A 188 24.21 -33.32 -22.10
CA PHE A 188 24.08 -31.87 -22.28
C PHE A 188 24.81 -31.39 -23.54
N LEU A 189 26.05 -31.82 -23.77
CA LEU A 189 26.85 -31.42 -24.93
C LEU A 189 26.28 -31.95 -26.25
N GLU A 190 25.93 -33.24 -26.28
CA GLU A 190 25.33 -33.88 -27.46
C GLU A 190 24.02 -33.19 -27.85
N LYS A 191 23.11 -32.99 -26.88
CA LYS A 191 21.83 -32.33 -27.13
C LYS A 191 22.00 -30.84 -27.42
N LEU A 192 23.01 -30.19 -26.84
CA LEU A 192 23.32 -28.81 -27.20
C LEU A 192 23.74 -28.71 -28.66
N ALA A 193 24.56 -29.63 -29.17
CA ALA A 193 24.93 -29.68 -30.58
C ALA A 193 23.73 -29.99 -31.51
N ASP A 194 22.85 -30.92 -31.09
CA ASP A 194 21.63 -31.25 -31.82
C ASP A 194 20.67 -30.04 -31.94
N PHE A 195 20.47 -29.30 -30.85
CA PHE A 195 19.51 -28.18 -30.78
C PHE A 195 20.10 -26.84 -31.21
N ALA A 196 21.40 -26.64 -31.03
CA ALA A 196 22.14 -25.50 -31.53
C ALA A 196 22.91 -25.95 -32.78
N GLY A 197 22.17 -26.12 -33.89
CA GLY A 197 22.78 -26.37 -35.19
C GLY A 197 23.94 -25.39 -35.49
N ARG A 198 24.84 -25.85 -36.38
CA ARG A 198 26.19 -25.32 -36.63
C ARG A 198 26.43 -23.83 -36.31
N PRO A 199 27.59 -23.50 -35.70
CA PRO A 199 27.92 -22.15 -35.23
C PRO A 199 28.07 -21.08 -36.33
N ASP A 200 27.91 -21.45 -37.60
CA ASP A 200 27.98 -20.58 -38.78
C ASP A 200 26.64 -19.89 -39.13
N ARG A 201 25.52 -20.34 -38.56
CA ARG A 201 24.21 -19.69 -38.71
C ARG A 201 23.89 -18.85 -37.48
N GLU A 202 24.20 -17.57 -37.58
CA GLU A 202 24.09 -16.50 -36.58
C GLU A 202 22.65 -16.20 -36.07
N GLY A 203 21.73 -17.16 -36.13
CA GLY A 203 20.34 -17.00 -35.72
C GLY A 203 19.64 -18.25 -35.19
N LEU A 204 20.34 -19.36 -34.96
CA LEU A 204 19.68 -20.60 -34.51
C LEU A 204 19.54 -20.65 -32.98
N LYS A 205 18.29 -20.54 -32.53
CA LYS A 205 17.87 -20.41 -31.13
C LYS A 205 18.27 -21.64 -30.30
N LYS A 206 19.17 -21.44 -29.32
CA LYS A 206 19.50 -22.42 -28.27
C LYS A 206 18.25 -22.69 -27.42
N ASN A 207 17.61 -23.84 -27.61
CA ASN A 207 16.37 -24.21 -26.90
C ASN A 207 16.68 -24.97 -25.59
N PHE A 208 17.05 -24.25 -24.54
CA PHE A 208 17.36 -24.85 -23.23
C PHE A 208 16.16 -25.57 -22.58
N TYR A 209 14.93 -25.17 -22.92
CA TYR A 209 13.71 -25.87 -22.47
C TYR A 209 13.66 -27.32 -22.95
N LYS A 210 13.95 -27.55 -24.25
CA LYS A 210 14.02 -28.90 -24.81
C LYS A 210 15.18 -29.68 -24.21
N LEU A 211 16.32 -29.03 -24.03
CA LEU A 211 17.50 -29.66 -23.43
C LEU A 211 17.22 -30.16 -22.01
N SER A 212 16.55 -29.36 -21.17
CA SER A 212 16.18 -29.80 -19.80
C SER A 212 15.25 -31.02 -19.78
N HIS A 213 14.51 -31.29 -20.85
CA HIS A 213 13.66 -32.48 -20.91
C HIS A 213 14.47 -33.79 -20.96
N TYR A 214 15.70 -33.76 -21.48
CA TYR A 214 16.59 -34.92 -21.53
C TYR A 214 17.39 -35.12 -20.24
N LEU A 215 17.31 -34.18 -19.30
CA LEU A 215 18.01 -34.21 -18.02
C LEU A 215 16.99 -34.18 -16.87
N PRO A 216 16.52 -35.33 -16.37
CA PRO A 216 15.40 -35.41 -15.42
C PRO A 216 15.68 -34.68 -14.10
N ASN A 217 16.95 -34.59 -13.69
CA ASN A 217 17.38 -33.96 -12.44
C ASN A 217 17.81 -32.49 -12.62
N LYS A 218 17.69 -31.91 -13.83
CA LYS A 218 18.16 -30.56 -14.13
C LYS A 218 17.02 -29.70 -14.70
N THR A 219 16.78 -28.55 -14.07
CA THR A 219 15.79 -27.60 -14.58
C THR A 219 16.34 -26.78 -15.75
N THR A 220 15.47 -26.11 -16.51
CA THR A 220 15.89 -25.18 -17.56
C THR A 220 16.83 -24.10 -17.03
N ARG A 221 16.58 -23.59 -15.82
CA ARG A 221 17.45 -22.62 -15.13
C ARG A 221 18.86 -23.18 -14.93
N ASP A 222 18.97 -24.45 -14.57
CA ASP A 222 20.27 -25.11 -14.32
C ASP A 222 21.05 -25.35 -15.61
N CYS A 223 20.35 -25.73 -16.68
CA CYS A 223 20.93 -25.88 -18.01
C CYS A 223 21.51 -24.55 -18.53
N ILE A 224 20.76 -23.46 -18.36
CA ILE A 224 21.22 -22.11 -18.71
C ILE A 224 22.44 -21.74 -17.84
N LYS A 225 22.34 -21.89 -16.52
CA LYS A 225 23.44 -21.57 -15.59
C LYS A 225 24.72 -22.32 -15.95
N TYR A 226 24.63 -23.63 -16.18
CA TYR A 226 25.76 -24.47 -16.54
C TYR A 226 26.39 -24.03 -17.87
N TYR A 227 25.58 -23.75 -18.89
CA TYR A 227 26.06 -23.22 -20.17
C TYR A 227 26.90 -21.94 -19.99
N TYR A 228 26.38 -20.96 -19.25
CA TYR A 228 27.08 -19.67 -19.09
C TYR A 228 28.34 -19.78 -18.23
N LEU A 229 28.40 -20.71 -17.29
CA LEU A 229 29.61 -21.00 -16.51
C LEU A 229 30.68 -21.68 -17.35
N GLN A 230 30.30 -22.61 -18.25
CA GLN A 230 31.24 -23.45 -18.98
C GLN A 230 31.55 -22.97 -20.41
N LYS A 231 30.73 -22.12 -21.04
CA LYS A 231 30.91 -21.68 -22.44
C LYS A 231 32.24 -20.97 -22.72
N THR A 232 32.89 -20.40 -21.70
CA THR A 232 34.19 -19.73 -21.81
C THR A 232 35.36 -20.70 -21.61
N SER A 233 35.12 -21.86 -20.99
CA SER A 233 36.12 -22.89 -20.73
C SER A 233 36.66 -23.48 -22.03
N LYS A 234 37.99 -23.63 -22.12
CA LYS A 234 38.67 -24.21 -23.30
C LYS A 234 38.24 -25.65 -23.52
N SER A 235 38.19 -26.46 -22.45
CA SER A 235 37.76 -27.86 -22.49
C SER A 235 36.33 -28.01 -23.04
N PHE A 236 35.41 -27.14 -22.64
CA PHE A 236 34.03 -27.15 -23.12
C PHE A 236 33.95 -26.79 -24.61
N LYS A 237 34.70 -25.77 -25.06
CA LYS A 237 34.76 -25.39 -26.49
C LYS A 237 35.36 -26.50 -27.35
N ASP A 238 36.39 -27.16 -26.86
CA ASP A 238 37.06 -28.24 -27.59
C ASP A 238 36.18 -29.49 -27.65
N ALA A 239 35.46 -29.81 -26.57
CA ALA A 239 34.46 -30.89 -26.57
C ALA A 239 33.30 -30.59 -27.52
N TYR A 240 32.79 -29.36 -27.51
CA TYR A 240 31.72 -28.92 -28.41
C TYR A 240 32.13 -28.89 -29.89
N LYS A 241 33.41 -28.70 -30.21
CA LYS A 241 33.93 -28.74 -31.59
C LYS A 241 34.19 -30.15 -32.12
N LYS A 242 34.33 -31.13 -31.23
CA LYS A 242 34.62 -32.54 -31.58
C LYS A 242 33.35 -33.34 -31.88
N LEU A 243 32.19 -32.81 -31.50
CA LEU A 243 30.85 -33.31 -31.82
C LEU A 243 30.39 -32.73 -33.16
#